data_AF-A0A8T5I880-F1
#
_entry.id   AF-A0A8T5I880-F1
#
_cell.length_a   1.000
_cell.length_b   1.000
_cell.length_c   1.000
_cell.angle_alpha   90.00
_cell.angle_beta   90.00
_cell.angle_gamma   90.00
#
_symmetry.space_group_name_H-M   'P 1'
#
loop_
_entity.id
_entity.type
_entity.pdbx_description
1 polymer ?
#
loop_
_entity_poly.entity_id
_entity_poly.type
_entity_poly.pdbx_seq_one_letter_code
_entity_poly.pdbx_strand_id
1 'polypeptide(L)'
;MASIFSEPKSYTVVFSTVIAIFEIINIVGLMDNVVIALNNYDLFPEIPIIESKEKLILLPSSMAMATNIFSNRVIWGDLKLGHQDYIIIIYLLSTLFRLWINNPSRKLKIENYRKKPKMISIKSRRWFLLSFFMIIFTTLFIVNKLGQLAKIYERTGFATFPDGAKLDLWADPKWIEPLPNLGLFDYLSLLLIFFLIIFCLKQTFIIRLAKKTKQDELSAIERVWKNTDDAISIGLSKPNKSFPIVNDAFSKLLDLLSASATMNIAATALEDGDVKTSFDRWSRLTAPKGKESEKWQGLSNSLSDIGNFEVEGEEE
;
A
#
# COMPACT_ATOMS: atom_id res chain seq x y z
N MET A 1 6.80 -5.00 6.07
CA MET A 1 8.04 -5.19 5.28
C MET A 1 9.00 -4.09 5.67
N ALA A 2 10.10 -4.40 6.35
CA ALA A 2 11.17 -3.43 6.58
C ALA A 2 11.72 -3.00 5.21
N SER A 3 11.62 -1.71 4.89
CA SER A 3 12.13 -1.19 3.62
C SER A 3 13.64 -1.36 3.60
N ILE A 4 14.15 -1.99 2.53
CA ILE A 4 15.59 -2.16 2.26
C ILE A 4 16.35 -0.80 2.31
N PHE A 5 15.63 0.31 2.17
CA PHE A 5 16.14 1.67 2.30
C PHE A 5 15.67 2.31 3.62
N SER A 6 16.60 2.55 4.53
CA SER A 6 16.37 3.28 5.78
C SER A 6 16.07 4.76 5.53
N GLU A 7 15.31 5.36 6.44
CA GLU A 7 15.04 6.79 6.42
C GLU A 7 16.35 7.58 6.61
N PRO A 8 16.60 8.62 5.79
CA PRO A 8 17.76 9.47 5.99
C PRO A 8 17.60 10.24 7.30
N LYS A 9 18.59 10.15 8.18
CA LYS A 9 18.58 10.86 9.46
C LYS A 9 18.71 12.37 9.22
N SER A 10 18.22 13.19 10.15
CA SER A 10 18.18 14.66 10.01
C SER A 10 19.54 15.28 9.66
N TYR A 11 20.62 14.79 10.25
CA TYR A 11 21.98 15.28 9.95
C TYR A 11 22.41 14.97 8.50
N THR A 12 21.94 13.87 7.91
CA THR A 12 22.26 13.52 6.52
C THR A 12 21.60 14.51 5.56
N VAL A 13 20.37 14.94 5.87
CA VAL A 13 19.63 15.93 5.08
C VAL A 13 20.27 17.31 5.19
N VAL A 14 20.66 17.72 6.41
CA VAL A 14 21.37 19.00 6.61
C VAL A 14 22.70 18.99 5.86
N PHE A 15 23.48 17.92 6.00
CA PHE A 15 24.76 17.78 5.30
C PHE A 15 24.60 17.78 3.77
N SER A 16 23.61 17.06 3.22
CA SER A 16 23.33 17.10 1.78
C SER A 16 22.92 18.49 1.32
N THR A 17 22.22 19.27 2.15
CA THR A 17 21.82 20.64 1.81
C THR A 17 23.04 21.56 1.74
N VAL A 18 23.95 21.46 2.71
CA VAL A 18 25.21 22.21 2.73
C VAL A 18 26.08 21.85 1.53
N ILE A 19 26.21 20.56 1.21
CA ILE A 19 26.95 20.09 0.03
C ILE A 19 26.31 20.59 -1.26
N ALA A 20 24.98 20.60 -1.36
CA ALA A 20 24.30 21.09 -2.55
C ALA A 20 24.55 22.59 -2.77
N ILE A 21 24.50 23.40 -1.70
CA ILE A 21 24.82 24.83 -1.77
C ILE A 21 26.28 25.03 -2.19
N PHE A 22 27.21 24.28 -1.59
CA PHE A 22 28.62 24.32 -1.96
C PHE A 22 28.81 24.00 -3.45
N GLU A 23 28.20 22.92 -3.94
CA GLU A 23 28.34 22.49 -5.33
C GLU A 23 27.76 23.50 -6.32
N ILE A 24 26.65 24.16 -5.97
CA ILE A 24 26.10 25.27 -6.78
C ILE A 24 27.11 26.42 -6.88
N ILE A 25 27.68 26.86 -5.75
CA ILE A 25 28.68 27.94 -5.74
C ILE A 25 29.90 27.54 -6.58
N ASN A 26 30.31 26.26 -6.49
CA ASN A 26 31.46 25.71 -7.16
C ASN A 26 31.28 25.59 -8.69
N ILE A 27 30.09 25.17 -9.15
CA ILE A 27 29.76 25.06 -10.59
C ILE A 27 29.56 26.44 -11.23
N VAL A 28 29.03 27.42 -10.49
CA VAL A 28 28.79 28.78 -11.01
C VAL A 28 30.09 29.61 -11.06
N GLY A 29 31.19 29.13 -10.44
CA GLY A 29 32.48 29.84 -10.44
C GLY A 29 32.51 31.03 -9.47
N LEU A 30 31.66 31.03 -8.44
CA LEU A 30 31.58 32.11 -7.44
C LEU A 30 32.44 31.84 -6.21
N MET A 31 33.25 30.78 -6.22
CA MET A 31 34.01 30.35 -5.06
C MET A 31 35.08 31.37 -4.66
N ASP A 32 35.68 32.06 -5.64
CA ASP A 32 36.64 33.14 -5.40
C ASP A 32 36.02 34.27 -4.57
N ASN A 33 34.79 34.67 -4.88
CA ASN A 33 34.07 35.70 -4.13
C ASN A 33 33.76 35.28 -2.70
N VAL A 34 33.46 34.00 -2.48
CA VAL A 34 33.24 33.44 -1.13
C VAL A 34 34.53 33.43 -0.33
N VAL A 35 35.65 33.06 -0.96
CA VAL A 35 36.97 33.06 -0.31
C VAL A 35 37.45 34.48 -0.01
N ILE A 36 37.25 35.44 -0.90
CA ILE A 36 37.54 36.87 -0.64
C ILE A 36 36.73 37.35 0.56
N ALA A 37 35.43 37.05 0.58
CA ALA A 37 34.58 37.41 1.71
C ALA A 37 35.09 36.78 3.02
N LEU A 38 35.48 35.51 3.02
CA LEU A 38 36.02 34.81 4.20
C LEU A 38 37.37 35.37 4.67
N ASN A 39 38.28 35.67 3.75
CA ASN A 39 39.58 36.27 4.07
C ASN A 39 39.41 37.66 4.72
N ASN A 40 38.40 38.43 4.31
CA ASN A 40 38.11 39.75 4.92
C ASN A 40 37.62 39.68 6.38
N TYR A 41 37.21 38.51 6.86
CA TYR A 41 36.67 38.33 8.21
C TYR A 41 37.71 37.91 9.26
N ASP A 42 39.00 37.77 8.92
CA ASP A 42 40.14 37.39 9.80
C ASP A 42 39.91 36.14 10.69
N LEU A 43 38.86 35.38 10.41
CA LEU A 43 38.40 34.24 11.21
C LEU A 43 39.14 32.94 10.85
N PHE A 44 39.82 32.92 9.71
CA PHE A 44 40.52 31.75 9.17
C PHE A 44 41.86 32.17 8.57
N PRO A 45 42.84 31.24 8.47
CA PRO A 45 44.08 31.50 7.74
C PRO A 45 43.76 31.90 6.29
N GLU A 46 44.45 32.92 5.77
CA GLU A 46 44.26 33.40 4.41
C GLU A 46 44.37 32.26 3.41
N ILE A 47 43.30 32.05 2.64
CA ILE A 47 43.28 31.06 1.56
C ILE A 47 43.82 31.74 0.30
N PRO A 48 44.94 31.28 -0.28
CA PRO A 48 45.51 31.89 -1.47
C PRO A 48 44.58 31.66 -2.68
N ILE A 49 44.27 32.71 -3.42
CA ILE A 49 43.48 32.64 -4.66
C ILE A 49 44.46 32.53 -5.83
N ILE A 50 44.23 31.57 -6.72
CA ILE A 50 45.10 31.33 -7.88
C ILE A 50 44.42 31.90 -9.11
N GLU A 51 45.09 32.81 -9.82
CA GLU A 51 44.59 33.34 -11.09
C GLU A 51 44.26 32.18 -12.05
N SER A 52 43.09 32.25 -12.69
CA SER A 52 42.54 31.25 -13.60
C SER A 52 42.01 29.94 -12.99
N LYS A 53 41.91 29.80 -11.66
CA LYS A 53 41.28 28.64 -11.00
C LYS A 53 40.13 29.09 -10.11
N GLU A 54 38.91 28.69 -10.46
CA GLU A 54 37.68 29.22 -9.87
C GLU A 54 36.92 28.20 -9.00
N LYS A 55 37.43 26.96 -8.93
CA LYS A 55 36.74 25.82 -8.32
C LYS A 55 37.52 25.21 -7.16
N LEU A 56 36.87 24.95 -6.03
CA LEU A 56 37.47 24.22 -4.91
C LEU A 56 37.31 22.70 -5.04
N ILE A 57 38.42 22.01 -4.84
CA ILE A 57 38.53 20.55 -4.91
C ILE A 57 38.55 20.00 -3.49
N LEU A 58 37.47 19.33 -3.10
CA LEU A 58 37.31 18.64 -1.83
C LEU A 58 37.73 17.17 -1.91
N LEU A 59 37.61 16.56 -3.09
CA LEU A 59 37.90 15.15 -3.32
C LEU A 59 39.02 15.03 -4.36
N PRO A 60 40.22 14.51 -3.99
CA PRO A 60 41.28 14.28 -4.96
C PRO A 60 40.83 13.21 -5.96
N SER A 61 40.97 13.48 -7.26
CA SER A 61 40.61 12.53 -8.31
C SER A 61 41.69 11.47 -8.57
N SER A 62 42.89 11.65 -8.02
CA SER A 62 44.01 10.72 -8.14
C SER A 62 44.98 10.85 -6.96
N MET A 63 45.81 9.82 -6.75
CA MET A 63 46.84 9.84 -5.69
C MET A 63 47.87 10.97 -5.91
N ALA A 64 48.23 11.26 -7.16
CA ALA A 64 49.12 12.37 -7.52
C ALA A 64 48.51 13.74 -7.18
N MET A 65 47.19 13.87 -7.33
CA MET A 65 46.45 15.07 -6.94
C MET A 65 46.31 15.20 -5.43
N ALA A 66 46.06 14.09 -4.73
CA ALA A 66 46.07 14.05 -3.27
C ALA A 66 47.43 14.51 -2.73
N THR A 67 48.54 13.98 -3.25
CA THR A 67 49.88 14.40 -2.84
C THR A 67 50.13 15.89 -3.11
N ASN A 68 49.68 16.43 -4.23
CA ASN A 68 49.79 17.87 -4.53
C ASN A 68 48.93 18.75 -3.60
N ILE A 69 47.72 18.31 -3.23
CA ILE A 69 46.87 19.00 -2.26
C ILE A 69 47.52 19.00 -0.87
N PHE A 70 48.09 17.88 -0.44
CA PHE A 70 48.72 17.78 0.88
C PHE A 70 50.12 18.41 0.94
N SER A 71 50.88 18.42 -0.16
CA SER A 71 52.24 18.98 -0.21
C SER A 71 52.28 20.47 -0.56
N ASN A 72 51.50 20.90 -1.55
CA ASN A 72 51.55 22.25 -2.11
C ASN A 72 50.33 23.08 -1.71
N ARG A 73 49.36 22.52 -0.96
CA ARG A 73 48.11 23.17 -0.52
C ARG A 73 47.29 23.78 -1.67
N VAL A 74 47.47 23.27 -2.89
CA VAL A 74 46.70 23.72 -4.06
C VAL A 74 45.36 23.00 -4.07
N ILE A 75 44.34 23.67 -3.53
CA ILE A 75 42.95 23.18 -3.47
C ILE A 75 42.08 23.67 -4.64
N TRP A 76 42.68 24.42 -5.57
CA TRP A 76 41.99 25.09 -6.67
C TRP A 76 42.08 24.34 -7.99
N GLY A 77 40.97 24.28 -8.72
CA GLY A 77 40.77 23.55 -9.97
C GLY A 77 40.14 24.42 -11.05
N ASP A 78 40.16 23.92 -12.28
CA ASP A 78 39.51 24.59 -13.41
C ASP A 78 37.98 24.51 -13.28
N LEU A 79 37.27 25.51 -13.83
CA LEU A 79 35.82 25.52 -13.97
C LEU A 79 35.36 24.53 -15.05
N LYS A 80 35.56 23.24 -14.77
CA LYS A 80 35.10 22.13 -15.60
C LYS A 80 34.40 21.10 -14.74
N LEU A 81 33.44 20.42 -15.36
CA LEU A 81 32.79 19.28 -14.73
C LEU A 81 33.82 18.17 -14.51
N GLY A 82 34.02 17.80 -13.26
CA GLY A 82 35.01 16.82 -12.81
C GLY A 82 34.39 15.65 -12.07
N HIS A 83 35.21 14.66 -11.74
CA HIS A 83 34.76 13.46 -11.01
C HIS A 83 34.10 13.78 -9.66
N GLN A 84 34.56 14.81 -8.96
CA GLN A 84 33.96 15.30 -7.72
C GLN A 84 32.47 15.64 -7.90
N ASP A 85 32.13 16.36 -8.96
CA ASP A 85 30.77 16.86 -9.20
C ASP A 85 29.82 15.69 -9.43
N TYR A 86 30.26 14.69 -10.22
CA TYR A 86 29.49 13.47 -10.43
C TYR A 86 29.26 12.70 -9.13
N ILE A 87 30.27 12.60 -8.26
CA ILE A 87 30.15 11.92 -6.96
C ILE A 87 29.16 12.66 -6.06
N ILE A 88 29.25 13.98 -6.00
CA ILE A 88 28.35 14.83 -5.21
C ILE A 88 26.91 14.73 -5.75
N ILE A 89 26.71 14.81 -7.06
CA ILE A 89 25.40 14.68 -7.70
C ILE A 89 24.78 13.30 -7.42
N ILE A 90 25.55 12.21 -7.53
CA ILE A 90 25.07 10.85 -7.21
C ILE A 90 24.66 10.76 -5.74
N TYR A 91 25.47 11.31 -4.83
CA TYR A 91 25.14 11.37 -3.41
C TYR A 91 23.82 12.12 -3.17
N LEU A 92 23.66 13.32 -3.74
CA LEU A 92 22.45 14.13 -3.62
C LEU A 92 21.22 13.41 -4.19
N LEU A 93 21.33 12.81 -5.38
CA LEU A 93 20.26 11.99 -5.97
C LEU A 93 19.88 10.81 -5.08
N SER A 94 20.84 10.14 -4.46
CA SER A 94 20.57 9.04 -3.54
C SER A 94 19.81 9.52 -2.29
N THR A 95 20.13 10.69 -1.75
CA THR A 95 19.43 11.27 -0.60
C THR A 95 18.01 11.70 -0.97
N LEU A 96 17.82 12.33 -2.12
CA LEU A 96 16.50 12.68 -2.66
C LEU A 96 15.64 11.45 -2.91
N PHE A 97 16.22 10.38 -3.47
CA PHE A 97 15.51 9.13 -3.70
C PHE A 97 15.07 8.48 -2.38
N ARG A 98 15.92 8.48 -1.36
CA ARG A 98 15.57 7.99 -0.01
C ARG A 98 14.48 8.83 0.64
N LEU A 99 14.54 10.17 0.52
CA LEU A 99 13.48 11.07 0.98
C LEU A 99 12.16 10.83 0.23
N TRP A 100 12.23 10.57 -1.07
CA TRP A 100 11.07 10.29 -1.91
C TRP A 100 10.38 8.96 -1.56
N ILE A 101 11.17 7.90 -1.34
CA ILE A 101 10.66 6.59 -0.87
C ILE A 101 10.04 6.73 0.52
N ASN A 102 10.75 7.39 1.43
CA ASN A 102 10.34 7.50 2.83
C ASN A 102 9.41 8.69 3.11
N ASN A 103 8.88 9.34 2.08
CA ASN A 103 8.07 10.53 2.23
C ASN A 103 6.85 10.27 3.15
N PRO A 104 6.78 10.91 4.33
CA PRO A 104 5.73 10.67 5.31
C PRO A 104 4.35 11.00 4.72
N SER A 105 4.22 12.00 3.85
CA SER A 105 2.96 12.33 3.19
C SER A 105 2.45 11.20 2.27
N ARG A 106 3.35 10.41 1.67
CA ARG A 106 2.98 9.24 0.86
C ARG A 106 2.67 8.04 1.72
N LYS A 107 3.46 7.77 2.77
CA LYS A 107 3.17 6.71 3.74
C LYS A 107 1.80 6.95 4.39
N LEU A 108 1.54 8.18 4.84
CA LEU A 108 0.24 8.62 5.35
C LEU A 108 -0.87 8.48 4.29
N LYS A 109 -0.65 8.86 3.01
CA LYS A 109 -1.65 8.63 1.96
C LYS A 109 -1.95 7.14 1.71
N ILE A 110 -0.94 6.28 1.74
CA ILE A 110 -1.07 4.83 1.53
C ILE A 110 -1.76 4.18 2.74
N GLU A 111 -1.43 4.61 3.95
CA GLU A 111 -2.00 4.12 5.21
C GLU A 111 -3.42 4.64 5.43
N ASN A 112 -3.70 5.90 5.05
CA ASN A 112 -5.03 6.52 5.05
C ASN A 112 -5.95 5.91 3.99
N TYR A 113 -5.40 5.41 2.88
CA TYR A 113 -6.11 4.45 2.04
C TYR A 113 -6.01 3.06 2.69
N ARG A 114 -6.70 2.86 3.83
CA ARG A 114 -7.16 1.51 4.16
C ARG A 114 -7.95 1.03 2.95
N LYS A 115 -7.31 0.24 2.09
CA LYS A 115 -7.98 -0.38 0.95
C LYS A 115 -9.11 -1.18 1.55
N LYS A 116 -10.34 -0.68 1.39
CA LYS A 116 -11.56 -1.42 1.73
C LYS A 116 -11.38 -2.85 1.21
N PRO A 117 -11.67 -3.88 2.01
CA PRO A 117 -11.48 -5.26 1.57
C PRO A 117 -12.19 -5.41 0.22
N LYS A 118 -11.38 -5.61 -0.82
CA LYS A 118 -11.86 -5.81 -2.18
C LYS A 118 -12.25 -7.27 -2.25
N MET A 119 -13.55 -7.53 -2.32
CA MET A 119 -14.02 -8.90 -2.51
C MET A 119 -13.77 -9.26 -3.96
N ILE A 120 -12.98 -10.31 -4.16
CA ILE A 120 -12.75 -10.91 -5.47
C ILE A 120 -13.89 -11.90 -5.68
N SER A 121 -14.87 -11.50 -6.48
CA SER A 121 -15.97 -12.38 -6.89
C SER A 121 -15.67 -13.00 -8.25
N ILE A 122 -16.03 -14.28 -8.41
CA ILE A 122 -15.94 -14.98 -9.69
C ILE A 122 -17.14 -14.52 -10.55
N LYS A 123 -16.88 -13.76 -11.61
CA LYS A 123 -17.88 -13.30 -12.58
C LYS A 123 -18.40 -14.44 -13.43
N SER A 124 -17.52 -15.34 -13.84
CA SER A 124 -17.85 -16.40 -14.78
C SER A 124 -17.08 -17.67 -14.49
N ARG A 125 -17.83 -18.72 -14.13
CA ARG A 125 -17.30 -20.07 -13.93
C ARG A 125 -16.69 -20.65 -15.20
N ARG A 126 -17.24 -20.33 -16.38
CA ARG A 126 -16.73 -20.84 -17.68
C ARG A 126 -15.33 -20.30 -17.99
N TRP A 127 -15.12 -19.01 -17.82
CA TRP A 127 -13.79 -18.39 -18.02
C TRP A 127 -12.78 -18.81 -16.96
N PHE A 128 -13.23 -19.04 -15.71
CA PHE A 128 -12.39 -19.60 -14.66
C PHE A 128 -11.88 -21.00 -15.04
N LEU A 129 -12.80 -21.90 -15.40
CA LEU A 129 -12.45 -23.27 -15.79
C LEU A 129 -11.54 -23.27 -17.03
N LEU A 130 -11.84 -22.45 -18.03
CA LEU A 130 -10.99 -22.33 -19.22
C LEU A 130 -9.57 -21.86 -18.85
N SER A 131 -9.45 -20.83 -18.00
CA SER A 131 -8.15 -20.36 -17.53
C SER A 131 -7.40 -21.43 -16.73
N PHE A 132 -8.10 -22.18 -15.90
CA PHE A 132 -7.52 -23.26 -15.10
C PHE A 132 -6.96 -24.38 -15.99
N PHE A 133 -7.75 -24.84 -16.97
CA PHE A 133 -7.28 -25.85 -17.94
C PHE A 133 -6.14 -25.34 -18.82
N MET A 134 -6.15 -24.06 -19.21
CA MET A 134 -5.04 -23.45 -19.96
C MET A 134 -3.74 -23.40 -19.16
N ILE A 135 -3.81 -23.14 -17.85
CA ILE A 135 -2.63 -23.18 -16.96
C ILE A 135 -2.11 -24.62 -16.83
N ILE A 136 -3.00 -25.61 -16.68
CA ILE A 136 -2.59 -27.03 -16.64
C ILE A 136 -1.96 -27.44 -17.98
N PHE A 137 -2.57 -27.05 -19.10
CA PHE A 137 -2.04 -27.38 -20.42
C PHE A 137 -0.67 -26.75 -20.67
N THR A 138 -0.48 -25.47 -20.34
CA THR A 138 0.81 -24.78 -20.50
C THR A 138 1.90 -25.36 -19.60
N THR A 139 1.58 -25.68 -18.35
CA THR A 139 2.53 -26.33 -17.44
C THR A 139 2.93 -27.72 -17.95
N LEU A 140 1.98 -28.54 -18.38
CA LEU A 140 2.27 -29.83 -19.01
C LEU A 140 3.11 -29.68 -20.28
N PHE A 141 2.81 -28.69 -21.12
CA PHE A 141 3.60 -28.42 -22.33
C PHE A 141 5.06 -28.06 -22.01
N ILE A 142 5.29 -27.19 -21.02
CA ILE A 142 6.64 -26.81 -20.57
C ILE A 142 7.37 -28.02 -19.97
N VAL A 143 6.73 -28.75 -19.06
CA VAL A 143 7.33 -29.93 -18.40
C VAL A 143 7.64 -31.03 -19.42
N ASN A 144 6.78 -31.22 -20.42
CA ASN A 144 7.05 -32.11 -21.54
C ASN A 144 8.22 -31.61 -22.39
N LYS A 145 8.26 -30.31 -22.73
CA LYS A 145 9.33 -29.70 -23.50
C LYS A 145 10.69 -29.66 -22.78
N LEU A 146 10.72 -29.79 -21.46
CA LEU A 146 11.94 -29.95 -20.67
C LEU A 146 12.35 -31.42 -20.48
N GLY A 147 11.60 -32.37 -21.06
CA GLY A 147 11.86 -33.81 -20.96
C GLY A 147 11.63 -34.40 -19.56
N GLN A 148 10.99 -33.64 -18.66
CA GLN A 148 10.72 -34.09 -17.30
C GLN A 148 9.61 -35.14 -17.24
N LEU A 149 8.63 -35.06 -18.16
CA LEU A 149 7.59 -36.10 -18.25
C LEU A 149 8.15 -37.46 -18.65
N ALA A 150 9.09 -37.50 -19.59
CA ALA A 150 9.77 -38.73 -19.98
C ALA A 150 10.56 -39.33 -18.80
N LYS A 151 11.27 -38.50 -18.02
CA LYS A 151 11.96 -38.92 -16.79
C LYS A 151 11.01 -39.46 -15.72
N ILE A 152 9.81 -38.89 -15.58
CA ILE A 152 8.79 -39.38 -14.65
C ILE A 152 8.25 -40.73 -15.13
N TYR A 153 8.00 -40.88 -16.42
CA TYR A 153 7.51 -42.13 -17.00
C TYR A 153 8.58 -43.23 -16.95
N GLU A 154 9.85 -42.91 -17.17
CA GLU A 154 10.97 -43.84 -16.98
C GLU A 154 11.04 -44.40 -15.55
N ARG A 155 10.79 -43.56 -14.53
CA ARG A 155 10.73 -44.00 -13.13
C ARG A 155 9.62 -45.01 -12.83
N THR A 156 8.60 -45.11 -13.69
CA THR A 156 7.54 -46.11 -13.54
C THR A 156 7.93 -47.48 -14.08
N GLY A 157 9.09 -47.61 -14.74
CA GLY A 157 9.68 -48.89 -15.14
C GLY A 157 9.16 -49.48 -16.46
N PHE A 158 8.29 -48.78 -17.17
CA PHE A 158 7.65 -49.28 -18.40
C PHE A 158 8.49 -49.04 -19.68
N ALA A 159 9.42 -48.09 -19.69
CA ALA A 159 10.31 -47.82 -20.81
C ALA A 159 11.53 -46.98 -20.38
N THR A 160 12.67 -47.16 -21.05
CA THR A 160 13.89 -46.34 -20.88
C THR A 160 13.96 -45.28 -21.98
N PHE A 161 14.28 -44.04 -21.61
CA PHE A 161 14.29 -42.92 -22.55
C PHE A 161 15.68 -42.28 -22.61
N PRO A 162 16.16 -41.87 -23.80
CA PRO A 162 17.38 -41.09 -23.88
C PRO A 162 17.23 -39.72 -23.18
N ASP A 163 18.34 -39.19 -22.65
CA ASP A 163 18.34 -37.90 -21.97
C ASP A 163 17.81 -36.78 -22.89
N GLY A 164 16.77 -36.06 -22.44
CA GLY A 164 16.12 -35.00 -23.20
C GLY A 164 14.92 -35.46 -24.06
N ALA A 165 14.54 -36.73 -23.98
CA ALA A 165 13.33 -37.27 -24.60
C ALA A 165 12.06 -36.52 -24.15
N LYS A 166 11.12 -36.34 -25.08
CA LYS A 166 9.78 -35.82 -24.81
C LYS A 166 8.76 -36.89 -25.12
N LEU A 167 7.61 -36.84 -24.45
CA LEU A 167 6.51 -37.75 -24.73
C LEU A 167 5.66 -37.12 -25.84
N ASP A 168 5.72 -37.69 -27.04
CA ASP A 168 4.80 -37.31 -28.11
C ASP A 168 3.53 -38.16 -27.96
N LEU A 169 2.39 -37.48 -27.79
CA LEU A 169 1.09 -38.13 -27.61
C LEU A 169 0.47 -38.59 -28.94
N TRP A 170 1.04 -38.14 -30.07
CA TRP A 170 0.46 -38.32 -31.42
C TRP A 170 1.37 -39.08 -32.39
N ALA A 171 2.60 -39.40 -31.98
CA ALA A 171 3.56 -40.16 -32.78
C ALA A 171 3.81 -41.55 -32.17
N ASP A 172 4.15 -42.52 -33.01
CA ASP A 172 4.59 -43.85 -32.55
C ASP A 172 5.83 -43.68 -31.64
N PRO A 173 5.94 -44.45 -30.54
CA PRO A 173 7.00 -44.32 -29.53
C PRO A 173 8.43 -44.64 -30.05
N LYS A 174 8.60 -44.81 -31.36
CA LYS A 174 9.86 -45.18 -32.03
C LYS A 174 10.70 -44.01 -32.52
N TRP A 175 10.22 -42.76 -32.45
CA TRP A 175 10.96 -41.59 -32.90
C TRP A 175 11.18 -40.60 -31.75
N ILE A 176 12.10 -40.94 -30.85
CA ILE A 176 12.52 -40.07 -29.76
C ILE A 176 13.83 -39.39 -30.21
N GLU A 177 13.71 -38.40 -31.09
CA GLU A 177 14.84 -37.52 -31.39
C GLU A 177 15.01 -36.51 -30.24
N PRO A 178 16.25 -36.22 -29.80
CA PRO A 178 16.51 -35.11 -28.90
C PRO A 178 16.22 -33.80 -29.66
N LEU A 179 14.99 -33.29 -29.55
CA LEU A 179 14.64 -32.01 -30.16
C LEU A 179 15.52 -30.88 -29.58
N PRO A 180 15.92 -29.90 -30.41
CA PRO A 180 16.76 -28.79 -29.99
C PRO A 180 16.13 -28.01 -28.82
N ASN A 181 16.99 -27.27 -28.11
CA ASN A 181 16.59 -26.30 -27.09
C ASN A 181 15.42 -25.43 -27.57
N LEU A 182 14.59 -24.94 -26.64
CA LEU A 182 13.41 -24.12 -26.93
C LEU A 182 13.67 -23.14 -28.08
N GLY A 183 13.02 -23.37 -29.21
CA GLY A 183 13.14 -22.51 -30.38
C GLY A 183 12.40 -21.19 -30.16
N LEU A 184 12.74 -20.17 -30.95
CA LEU A 184 12.04 -18.87 -30.91
C LEU A 184 10.52 -19.01 -31.08
N PHE A 185 10.06 -19.98 -31.87
CA PHE A 185 8.64 -20.27 -32.08
C PHE A 185 7.95 -20.85 -30.83
N ASP A 186 8.67 -21.66 -30.05
CA ASP A 186 8.15 -22.19 -28.77
C ASP A 186 7.98 -21.05 -27.75
N TYR A 187 8.90 -20.08 -27.70
CA TYR A 187 8.75 -18.90 -26.85
C TYR A 187 7.59 -18.01 -27.29
N LEU A 188 7.40 -17.83 -28.60
CA LEU A 188 6.32 -17.01 -29.14
C LEU A 188 4.93 -17.63 -28.87
N SER A 189 4.81 -18.96 -29.02
CA SER A 189 3.58 -19.68 -28.69
C SER A 189 3.26 -19.62 -27.19
N LEU A 190 4.25 -19.81 -26.31
CA LEU A 190 4.08 -19.65 -24.86
C LEU A 190 3.64 -18.24 -24.47
N LEU A 191 4.23 -17.21 -25.09
CA LEU A 191 3.90 -15.82 -24.87
C LEU A 191 2.45 -15.52 -25.30
N LEU A 192 2.00 -16.06 -26.44
CA LEU A 192 0.63 -15.90 -26.91
C LEU A 192 -0.38 -16.59 -25.97
N ILE A 193 -0.08 -17.81 -25.52
CA ILE A 193 -0.94 -18.52 -24.56
C ILE A 193 -0.98 -17.78 -23.21
N PHE A 194 0.14 -17.20 -22.77
CA PHE A 194 0.19 -16.41 -21.55
C PHE A 194 -0.71 -15.16 -21.64
N PHE A 195 -0.70 -14.45 -22.77
CA PHE A 195 -1.64 -13.34 -22.98
C PHE A 195 -3.10 -13.80 -22.96
N LEU A 196 -3.40 -14.97 -23.55
CA LEU A 196 -4.73 -15.55 -23.53
C LEU A 196 -5.17 -15.92 -22.10
N ILE A 197 -4.27 -16.45 -21.27
CA ILE A 197 -4.53 -16.72 -19.84
C ILE A 197 -4.86 -15.40 -19.11
N ILE A 198 -4.07 -14.35 -19.30
CA ILE A 198 -4.34 -13.03 -18.69
C ILE A 198 -5.71 -12.51 -19.12
N PHE A 199 -6.04 -12.63 -20.41
CA PHE A 199 -7.35 -12.23 -20.93
C PHE A 199 -8.49 -13.02 -20.27
N CYS A 200 -8.36 -14.34 -20.14
CA CYS A 200 -9.35 -15.19 -19.48
C CYS A 200 -9.50 -14.85 -17.99
N LEU A 201 -8.39 -14.62 -17.27
CA LEU A 201 -8.42 -14.21 -15.86
C LEU A 201 -9.11 -12.86 -15.67
N LYS A 202 -8.90 -11.91 -16.60
CA LYS A 202 -9.57 -10.61 -16.58
C LYS A 202 -11.09 -10.72 -16.76
N GLN A 203 -11.56 -11.67 -17.56
CA GLN A 203 -13.00 -11.95 -17.70
C GLN A 203 -13.56 -12.75 -16.52
N THR A 204 -12.70 -13.48 -15.81
CA THR A 204 -13.08 -14.33 -14.67
C THR A 204 -13.38 -13.54 -13.41
N PHE A 205 -12.59 -12.52 -13.08
CA PHE A 205 -12.69 -11.84 -11.79
C PHE A 205 -13.32 -10.45 -11.92
N ILE A 206 -14.31 -10.16 -11.08
CA ILE A 206 -14.72 -8.79 -10.78
C ILE A 206 -14.25 -8.46 -9.37
N ILE A 207 -13.54 -7.35 -9.25
CA ILE A 207 -13.17 -6.76 -7.97
C ILE A 207 -14.35 -5.87 -7.55
N ARG A 208 -15.23 -6.38 -6.68
CA ARG A 208 -16.32 -5.59 -6.10
C ARG A 208 -15.83 -4.94 -4.80
N LEU A 209 -16.24 -3.69 -4.57
CA LEU A 209 -16.21 -3.12 -3.22
C LEU A 209 -17.36 -3.75 -2.43
N ALA A 210 -17.16 -4.04 -1.14
CA ALA A 210 -18.22 -4.53 -0.26
C ALA A 210 -19.48 -3.65 -0.40
N LYS A 211 -20.63 -4.28 -0.64
CA LYS A 211 -21.95 -3.62 -0.74
C LYS A 211 -22.18 -2.92 0.60
N LYS A 212 -22.34 -1.58 0.61
CA LYS A 212 -22.82 -0.90 1.83
C LYS A 212 -24.23 -1.43 2.07
N THR A 213 -24.48 -2.02 3.24
CA THR A 213 -25.84 -2.23 3.74
C THR A 213 -26.61 -0.91 3.60
N LYS A 214 -27.86 -0.94 3.13
CA LYS A 214 -28.64 0.30 3.06
C LYS A 214 -28.90 0.77 4.48
N GLN A 215 -28.82 2.08 4.70
CA GLN A 215 -28.93 2.66 6.05
C GLN A 215 -30.33 2.49 6.65
N ASP A 216 -31.32 2.22 5.80
CA ASP A 216 -32.72 2.05 6.15
C ASP A 216 -33.05 0.68 6.74
N GLU A 217 -32.21 -0.34 6.48
CA GLU A 217 -32.37 -1.71 7.00
C GLU A 217 -31.68 -1.90 8.37
N LEU A 218 -30.91 -0.92 8.83
CA LEU A 218 -30.16 -1.03 10.08
C LEU A 218 -31.01 -0.66 11.29
N SER A 219 -30.88 -1.46 12.35
CA SER A 219 -31.42 -1.13 13.66
C SER A 219 -30.85 0.20 14.19
N ALA A 220 -31.51 0.81 15.17
CA ALA A 220 -31.08 2.11 15.69
C ALA A 220 -29.65 2.04 16.31
N ILE A 221 -29.33 0.93 16.99
CA ILE A 221 -27.98 0.68 17.53
C ILE A 221 -26.97 0.50 16.39
N GLU A 222 -27.25 -0.34 15.40
CA GLU A 222 -26.33 -0.54 14.26
C GLU A 222 -26.09 0.73 13.45
N ARG A 223 -27.11 1.58 13.32
CA ARG A 223 -26.99 2.89 12.69
C ARG A 223 -26.02 3.80 13.45
N VAL A 224 -26.07 3.78 14.78
CA VAL A 224 -25.11 4.52 15.63
C VAL A 224 -23.69 3.97 15.43
N TRP A 225 -23.50 2.66 15.45
CA TRP A 225 -22.20 2.02 15.21
C TRP A 225 -21.63 2.36 13.84
N LYS A 226 -22.43 2.19 12.78
CA LYS A 226 -22.03 2.50 11.40
C LYS A 226 -21.73 3.98 11.21
N ASN A 227 -22.55 4.88 11.74
CA ASN A 227 -22.30 6.32 11.65
C ASN A 227 -21.00 6.71 12.37
N THR A 228 -20.73 6.09 13.52
CA THR A 228 -19.49 6.31 14.27
C THR A 228 -18.28 5.81 13.48
N ASP A 229 -18.34 4.60 12.91
CA ASP A 229 -17.25 4.04 12.09
C ASP A 229 -17.03 4.84 10.80
N ASP A 230 -18.10 5.20 10.08
CA ASP A 230 -18.04 6.07 8.90
C ASP A 230 -17.42 7.43 9.27
N ALA A 231 -17.78 8.01 10.43
CA ALA A 231 -17.23 9.28 10.88
C ALA A 231 -15.74 9.19 11.25
N ILE A 232 -15.31 8.12 11.93
CA ILE A 232 -13.90 7.86 12.22
C ILE A 232 -13.12 7.71 10.91
N SER A 233 -13.68 6.97 9.94
CA SER A 233 -13.04 6.75 8.64
C SER A 233 -12.83 8.05 7.84
N ILE A 234 -13.74 9.01 7.98
CA ILE A 234 -13.70 10.28 7.25
C ILE A 234 -12.97 11.38 8.06
N GLY A 235 -12.98 11.30 9.39
CA GLY A 235 -12.58 12.39 10.29
C GLY A 235 -11.12 12.80 10.20
N LEU A 236 -10.22 11.86 9.87
CA LEU A 236 -8.81 12.15 9.64
C LEU A 236 -8.56 12.94 8.34
N SER A 237 -9.49 12.87 7.38
CA SER A 237 -9.36 13.52 6.07
C SER A 237 -10.21 14.78 5.92
N LYS A 238 -11.40 14.81 6.55
CA LYS A 238 -12.42 15.86 6.39
C LYS A 238 -13.16 16.10 7.70
N PRO A 239 -12.54 16.80 8.67
CA PRO A 239 -13.13 17.04 9.98
C PRO A 239 -14.50 17.74 9.90
N ASN A 240 -14.65 18.71 8.98
CA ASN A 240 -15.92 19.43 8.78
C ASN A 240 -17.09 18.53 8.37
N LYS A 241 -16.82 17.37 7.77
CA LYS A 241 -17.86 16.39 7.40
C LYS A 241 -18.06 15.31 8.46
N SER A 242 -17.05 15.00 9.27
CA SER A 242 -17.17 13.96 10.30
C SER A 242 -17.88 14.46 11.57
N PHE A 243 -17.64 15.70 12.00
CA PHE A 243 -18.21 16.21 13.26
C PHE A 243 -19.74 16.15 13.32
N PRO A 244 -20.49 16.54 12.27
CA PRO A 244 -21.95 16.41 12.29
C PRO A 244 -22.43 14.95 12.39
N ILE A 245 -21.70 14.02 11.76
CA ILE A 245 -22.04 12.59 11.77
C ILE A 245 -21.81 11.98 13.16
N VAL A 246 -20.70 12.34 13.83
CA VAL A 246 -20.45 11.94 15.24
C VAL A 246 -21.53 12.49 16.15
N ASN A 247 -21.88 13.77 15.99
CA ASN A 247 -22.88 14.41 16.85
C ASN A 247 -24.25 13.75 16.68
N ASP A 248 -24.68 13.47 15.44
CA ASP A 248 -25.92 12.73 15.16
C ASP A 248 -25.90 11.31 15.76
N ALA A 249 -24.79 10.58 15.64
CA ALA A 249 -24.64 9.26 16.25
C ALA A 249 -24.72 9.32 17.78
N PHE A 250 -24.08 10.32 18.39
CA PHE A 250 -24.09 10.51 19.84
C PHE A 250 -25.48 10.91 20.35
N SER A 251 -26.20 11.81 19.67
CA SER A 251 -27.58 12.17 20.02
C SER A 251 -28.51 10.96 19.96
N LYS A 252 -28.40 10.12 18.92
CA LYS A 252 -29.19 8.88 18.79
C LYS A 252 -28.85 7.87 19.89
N LEU A 253 -27.57 7.72 20.25
CA LEU A 253 -27.16 6.87 21.37
C LEU A 253 -27.75 7.38 22.71
N LEU A 254 -27.71 8.70 22.94
CA LEU A 254 -28.28 9.31 24.13
C LEU A 254 -29.79 9.07 24.22
N ASP A 255 -30.51 9.14 23.10
CA ASP A 255 -31.94 8.85 23.05
C ASP A 255 -32.26 7.40 23.43
N LEU A 256 -31.48 6.44 22.92
CA LEU A 256 -31.59 5.02 23.30
C LEU A 256 -31.30 4.80 24.79
N LEU A 257 -30.26 5.45 25.31
CA LEU A 257 -29.89 5.37 26.73
C LEU A 257 -30.98 5.99 27.63
N SER A 258 -31.56 7.11 27.21
CA SER A 258 -32.66 7.75 27.92
C SER A 258 -33.88 6.83 28.01
N ALA A 259 -34.24 6.14 26.93
CA ALA A 259 -35.35 5.20 26.92
C ALA A 259 -35.08 4.00 27.86
N SER A 260 -33.86 3.47 27.84
CA SER A 260 -33.43 2.40 28.76
C SER A 260 -33.49 2.84 30.22
N ALA A 261 -33.03 4.05 30.54
CA ALA A 261 -33.08 4.60 31.89
C ALA A 261 -34.52 4.76 32.39
N THR A 262 -35.43 5.29 31.56
CA THR A 262 -36.85 5.39 31.92
C THR A 262 -37.49 4.02 32.13
N MET A 263 -37.13 3.02 31.33
CA MET A 263 -37.58 1.64 31.52
C MET A 263 -37.07 1.08 32.85
N ASN A 264 -35.81 1.31 33.19
CA ASN A 264 -35.24 0.84 34.45
C ASN A 264 -35.93 1.49 35.66
N ILE A 265 -36.22 2.80 35.59
CA ILE A 265 -37.01 3.49 36.63
C ILE A 265 -38.41 2.89 36.75
N ALA A 266 -39.05 2.52 35.63
CA ALA A 266 -40.34 1.85 35.65
C ALA A 266 -40.26 0.47 36.34
N ALA A 267 -39.20 -0.29 36.07
CA ALA A 267 -38.96 -1.59 36.69
C ALA A 267 -38.70 -1.47 38.20
N THR A 268 -37.81 -0.58 38.63
CA THR A 268 -37.53 -0.35 40.06
C THR A 268 -38.76 0.12 40.82
N ALA A 269 -39.56 1.03 40.24
CA ALA A 269 -40.81 1.45 40.87
C ALA A 269 -41.80 0.28 41.05
N LEU A 270 -41.79 -0.70 40.14
CA LEU A 270 -42.61 -1.90 40.26
C LEU A 270 -42.09 -2.82 41.38
N GLU A 271 -40.77 -3.00 41.47
CA GLU A 271 -40.11 -3.77 42.53
C GLU A 271 -40.39 -3.17 43.92
N ASP A 272 -40.39 -1.84 44.02
CA ASP A 272 -40.71 -1.09 45.25
C ASP A 272 -42.21 -1.09 45.59
N GLY A 273 -43.07 -1.67 44.75
CA GLY A 273 -44.52 -1.73 44.94
C GLY A 273 -45.28 -0.47 44.50
N ASP A 274 -44.61 0.53 43.92
CA ASP A 274 -45.24 1.70 43.32
C ASP A 274 -45.70 1.42 41.87
N VAL A 275 -46.80 0.67 41.79
CA VAL A 275 -47.43 0.26 40.53
C VAL A 275 -47.86 1.46 39.69
N LYS A 276 -48.29 2.56 40.33
CA LYS A 276 -48.77 3.75 39.62
C LYS A 276 -47.62 4.45 38.88
N THR A 277 -46.52 4.71 39.57
CA THR A 277 -45.35 5.33 38.95
C THR A 277 -44.74 4.43 37.89
N SER A 278 -44.68 3.11 38.13
CA SER A 278 -44.24 2.14 37.12
C SER A 278 -45.09 2.22 35.86
N PHE A 279 -46.42 2.17 36.00
CA PHE A 279 -47.35 2.20 34.88
C PHE A 279 -47.31 3.52 34.11
N ASP A 280 -47.22 4.66 34.80
CA ASP A 280 -47.09 5.97 34.16
C ASP A 280 -45.80 6.07 33.32
N ARG A 281 -44.69 5.51 33.81
CA ARG A 281 -43.41 5.49 33.09
C ARG A 281 -43.44 4.53 31.92
N TRP A 282 -44.01 3.34 32.10
CA TRP A 282 -44.22 2.38 31.03
C TRP A 282 -45.13 2.94 29.93
N SER A 283 -46.21 3.63 30.30
CA SER A 283 -47.13 4.29 29.37
C SER A 283 -46.43 5.38 28.56
N ARG A 284 -45.53 6.17 29.18
CA ARG A 284 -44.73 7.18 28.46
C ARG A 284 -43.80 6.59 27.39
N LEU A 285 -43.35 5.34 27.58
CA LEU A 285 -42.49 4.61 26.64
C LEU A 285 -43.29 3.87 25.57
N THR A 286 -44.44 3.30 25.91
CA THR A 286 -45.16 2.38 25.01
C THR A 286 -46.36 3.01 24.30
N ALA A 287 -46.91 4.12 24.82
CA ALA A 287 -48.07 4.76 24.20
C ALA A 287 -47.71 5.38 22.84
N PRO A 288 -48.63 5.40 21.86
CA PRO A 288 -48.38 5.98 20.53
C PRO A 288 -48.05 7.48 20.55
N LYS A 289 -48.49 8.20 21.59
CA LYS A 289 -48.18 9.62 21.84
C LYS A 289 -47.35 9.82 23.11
N GLY A 290 -46.70 8.76 23.59
CA GLY A 290 -45.80 8.82 24.73
C GLY A 290 -44.59 9.69 24.39
N LYS A 291 -44.16 10.52 25.33
CA LYS A 291 -43.05 11.47 25.14
C LYS A 291 -41.74 10.78 24.74
N GLU A 292 -41.56 9.52 25.14
CA GLU A 292 -40.36 8.74 24.88
C GLU A 292 -40.62 7.54 23.96
N SER A 293 -41.78 7.50 23.31
CA SER A 293 -42.25 6.39 22.48
C SER A 293 -41.35 6.11 21.28
N GLU A 294 -40.95 7.16 20.55
CA GLU A 294 -40.05 7.03 19.40
C GLU A 294 -38.66 6.50 19.81
N LYS A 295 -38.14 6.99 20.96
CA LYS A 295 -36.86 6.55 21.51
C LYS A 295 -36.92 5.09 21.95
N TRP A 296 -38.01 4.71 22.62
CA TRP A 296 -38.29 3.35 23.03
C TRP A 296 -38.42 2.40 21.84
N GLN A 297 -39.14 2.79 20.79
CA GLN A 297 -39.32 1.97 19.60
C GLN A 297 -37.98 1.69 18.91
N GLY A 298 -37.10 2.70 18.81
CA GLY A 298 -35.75 2.51 18.29
C GLY A 298 -34.92 1.52 19.11
N LEU A 299 -34.99 1.60 20.45
CA LEU A 299 -34.30 0.68 21.35
C LEU A 299 -34.88 -0.73 21.29
N SER A 300 -36.20 -0.87 21.41
CA SER A 300 -36.93 -2.13 21.38
C SER A 300 -36.65 -2.91 20.09
N ASN A 301 -36.72 -2.24 18.94
CA ASN A 301 -36.42 -2.88 17.65
C ASN A 301 -34.95 -3.34 17.60
N SER A 302 -34.03 -2.52 18.11
CA SER A 302 -32.61 -2.91 18.15
C SER A 302 -32.36 -4.10 19.08
N LEU A 303 -33.09 -4.18 20.21
CA LEU A 303 -33.00 -5.31 21.14
C LEU A 303 -33.64 -6.59 20.55
N SER A 304 -34.71 -6.49 19.76
CA SER A 304 -35.30 -7.64 19.08
C SER A 304 -34.41 -8.20 17.96
N ASP A 305 -33.54 -7.37 17.40
CA ASP A 305 -32.60 -7.78 16.36
C ASP A 305 -31.34 -8.45 16.96
N ILE A 306 -31.05 -8.25 18.26
CA ILE A 306 -29.94 -8.93 18.93
C ILE A 306 -30.21 -10.44 19.01
N GLY A 307 -29.45 -11.20 18.23
CA GLY A 307 -29.56 -12.66 18.14
C GLY A 307 -30.34 -13.15 16.92
N ASN A 308 -31.06 -12.26 16.23
CA ASN A 308 -31.59 -12.53 14.90
C ASN A 308 -30.51 -12.16 13.87
N PHE A 309 -29.53 -13.04 13.71
CA PHE A 309 -28.67 -12.96 12.54
C PHE A 309 -29.55 -13.30 11.33
N GLU A 310 -29.75 -12.35 10.42
CA GLU A 310 -30.14 -12.72 9.07
C GLU A 310 -29.15 -13.78 8.62
N VAL A 311 -29.61 -15.03 8.52
CA VAL A 311 -28.90 -16.04 7.74
C VAL A 311 -28.79 -15.38 6.38
N GLU A 312 -27.57 -15.11 5.91
CA GLU A 312 -27.29 -14.70 4.53
C GLU A 312 -27.79 -15.84 3.61
N GLY A 313 -29.10 -15.90 3.45
CA GLY A 313 -29.84 -16.85 2.66
C GLY A 313 -29.94 -16.30 1.26
N GLU A 314 -29.19 -16.93 0.36
CA GLU A 314 -29.64 -17.26 -0.99
C GLU A 314 -30.33 -16.10 -1.74
N GLU A 315 -29.53 -15.14 -2.22
CA GLU A 315 -29.93 -14.40 -3.43
C GLU A 315 -29.55 -15.26 -4.65
N GLU A 316 -30.56 -15.83 -5.32
CA GLU A 316 -30.49 -16.38 -6.69
C GLU A 316 -29.87 -15.39 -7.70
#